data_AF-A0A2E7N6R6-F1
#
_entry.id   AF-A0A2E7N6R6-F1
#
_cell.length_a   1.000
_cell.length_b   1.000
_cell.length_c   1.000
_cell.angle_alpha   90.00
_cell.angle_beta   90.00
_cell.angle_gamma   90.00
#
_symmetry.space_group_name_H-M   'P 1'
#
loop_
_entity.id
_entity.type
_entity.pdbx_description
1 polymer ?
#
loop_
_entity_poly.entity_id
_entity_poly.type
_entity_poly.pdbx_seq_one_letter_code
_entity_poly.pdbx_strand_id
1 'polypeptide(L)'
;MLQGFGNIGFSFTESFGIGFFVIASLGLVSMVFGITHTMLILLVAPTNFRGRVMGFQVLMMGLFPLGSLALGYAADAIGLPQAVRFFAISGIVLLAIIWFRYPQLRRPVT
;
A
#
# COMPACT_ATOMS: atom_id res chain seq x y z
N MET A 1 2.65 -6.21 -3.55
CA MET A 1 2.15 -7.40 -4.27
C MET A 1 1.82 -8.56 -3.32
N LEU A 2 2.69 -8.94 -2.38
CA LEU A 2 2.42 -10.03 -1.41
C LEU A 2 1.15 -9.86 -0.57
N GLN A 3 0.84 -8.62 -0.12
CA GLN A 3 -0.39 -8.33 0.64
C GLN A 3 -1.69 -8.53 -0.17
N GLY A 4 -1.66 -8.31 -1.49
CA GLY A 4 -2.85 -8.40 -2.33
C GLY A 4 -3.37 -9.84 -2.50
N PHE A 5 -2.47 -10.82 -2.48
CA PHE A 5 -2.82 -12.24 -2.57
C PHE A 5 -3.51 -12.76 -1.31
N GLY A 6 -3.14 -12.26 -0.13
CA GLY A 6 -3.77 -12.65 1.14
C GLY A 6 -5.23 -12.22 1.26
N ASN A 7 -5.57 -11.02 0.78
CA ASN A 7 -6.95 -10.51 0.82
C ASN A 7 -7.90 -11.27 -0.13
N ILE A 8 -7.40 -11.76 -1.27
CA ILE A 8 -8.21 -12.55 -2.21
C ILE A 8 -8.56 -13.93 -1.61
N GLY A 9 -7.64 -14.53 -0.84
CA GLY A 9 -7.89 -15.79 -0.12
C GLY A 9 -8.91 -15.66 1.01
N PHE A 10 -8.96 -14.52 1.69
CA PHE A 10 -9.95 -14.24 2.73
C PHE A 10 -11.39 -14.17 2.18
N SER A 11 -11.56 -13.73 0.93
CA SER A 11 -12.87 -13.57 0.29
C SER A 11 -13.65 -14.89 0.08
N PHE A 12 -13.02 -16.05 0.25
CA PHE A 12 -13.64 -17.36 0.03
C PHE A 12 -13.85 -18.19 1.31
N THR A 13 -13.48 -17.68 2.49
CA THR A 13 -13.45 -18.49 3.72
C THR A 13 -14.49 -18.03 4.74
N GLU A 14 -15.58 -18.79 4.90
CA GLU A 14 -16.64 -18.57 5.90
C GLU A 14 -16.33 -19.20 7.28
N SER A 15 -15.08 -19.62 7.53
CA SER A 15 -14.66 -20.29 8.77
C SER A 15 -13.87 -19.37 9.71
N PHE A 16 -14.41 -19.15 10.91
CA PHE A 16 -13.90 -18.24 11.94
C PHE A 16 -12.43 -18.50 12.34
N GLY A 17 -12.02 -19.78 12.42
CA GLY A 17 -10.67 -20.16 12.83
C GLY A 17 -9.59 -19.86 11.77
N ILE A 18 -9.92 -20.05 10.49
CA ILE A 18 -9.00 -19.77 9.38
C ILE A 18 -8.88 -18.25 9.18
N GLY A 19 -9.98 -17.52 9.36
CA GLY A 19 -9.97 -16.05 9.33
C GLY A 19 -8.97 -15.44 10.32
N PHE A 20 -8.86 -16.00 11.54
CA PHE A 20 -7.92 -15.51 12.55
C PHE A 20 -6.45 -15.68 12.11
N PHE A 21 -6.07 -16.86 11.62
CA PHE A 21 -4.71 -17.12 11.14
C PHE A 21 -4.35 -16.28 9.90
N VAL A 22 -5.31 -16.04 9.00
CA VAL A 22 -5.11 -15.22 7.80
C VAL A 22 -4.92 -13.75 8.19
N ILE A 23 -5.72 -13.19 9.10
CA ILE A 23 -5.54 -11.81 9.57
C ILE A 23 -4.22 -11.66 10.34
N ALA A 24 -3.86 -12.64 11.17
CA ALA A 24 -2.59 -12.62 11.91
C ALA A 24 -1.37 -12.64 10.97
N SER A 25 -1.39 -13.50 9.94
CA SER A 25 -0.32 -13.54 8.93
C SER A 25 -0.29 -12.29 8.05
N LEU A 26 -1.45 -11.72 7.69
CA LEU A 26 -1.54 -10.41 7.02
C LEU A 26 -0.92 -9.29 7.87
N GLY A 27 -1.16 -9.29 9.18
CA GLY A 27 -0.56 -8.34 10.11
C GLY A 27 0.97 -8.43 10.12
N LEU A 28 1.51 -9.65 10.18
CA LEU A 28 2.96 -9.89 10.12
C LEU A 28 3.58 -9.40 8.81
N VAL A 29 2.98 -9.74 7.67
CA VAL A 29 3.48 -9.30 6.35
C VAL A 29 3.43 -7.77 6.22
N SER A 30 2.39 -7.14 6.75
CA SER A 30 2.24 -5.68 6.74
C SER A 30 3.30 -4.98 7.59
N MET A 31 3.59 -5.52 8.77
CA MET A 31 4.64 -5.02 9.65
C MET A 31 6.03 -5.14 9.01
N VAL A 32 6.36 -6.31 8.47
CA VAL A 32 7.64 -6.52 7.78
C VAL A 32 7.79 -5.53 6.62
N PHE A 33 6.75 -5.38 5.80
CA PHE A 33 6.77 -4.43 4.69
C PHE A 33 6.95 -2.97 5.15
N GLY A 34 6.23 -2.55 6.19
CA GLY A 34 6.34 -1.20 6.74
C GLY A 34 7.73 -0.87 7.29
N ILE A 35 8.34 -1.83 7.99
CA ILE A 35 9.70 -1.71 8.54
C ILE A 35 10.72 -1.65 7.41
N THR A 36 10.67 -2.58 6.45
CA THR A 36 11.60 -2.60 5.31
C THR A 36 11.48 -1.34 4.46
N HIS A 37 10.27 -0.83 4.23
CA HIS A 37 10.06 0.40 3.47
C HIS A 37 10.70 1.62 4.15
N THR A 38 10.49 1.76 5.45
CA THR A 38 11.07 2.87 6.23
C THR A 38 12.60 2.74 6.34
N MET A 39 13.12 1.52 6.51
CA MET A 39 14.58 1.28 6.54
C MET A 39 15.25 1.56 5.19
N LEU A 40 14.64 1.18 4.07
CA LEU A 40 15.15 1.50 2.73
C LEU A 40 15.27 3.01 2.53
N ILE A 41 14.26 3.77 2.96
CA ILE A 41 14.28 5.22 2.90
C ILE A 41 15.43 5.80 3.75
N LEU A 42 15.65 5.26 4.95
CA LEU A 42 16.75 5.70 5.82
C LEU A 42 18.14 5.33 5.30
N LEU A 43 18.28 4.19 4.61
CA LEU A 43 19.53 3.72 4.01
C LEU A 43 19.92 4.51 2.75
N VAL A 44 18.95 4.82 1.90
CA VAL A 44 19.17 5.58 0.66
C VAL A 44 19.26 7.09 0.93
N ALA A 45 18.64 7.60 1.99
CA ALA A 45 18.66 9.02 2.31
C ALA A 45 20.00 9.46 2.94
N PRO A 46 20.70 10.46 2.36
CA PRO A 46 21.88 11.05 2.96
C PRO A 46 21.57 11.66 4.35
N THR A 47 22.51 11.54 5.29
CA THR A 47 22.34 11.84 6.73
C THR A 47 21.72 13.21 7.01
N ASN A 48 21.99 14.22 6.17
CA ASN A 48 21.48 15.59 6.33
C ASN A 48 20.02 15.80 5.87
N PHE A 49 19.41 14.84 5.15
CA PHE A 49 18.05 14.99 4.60
C PHE A 49 17.05 13.95 5.12
N ARG A 50 17.49 13.00 5.97
CA ARG A 50 16.63 11.92 6.52
C ARG A 50 15.34 12.46 7.15
N GLY A 51 15.42 13.54 7.92
CA GLY A 51 14.25 14.17 8.55
C GLY A 51 13.24 14.74 7.54
N ARG A 52 13.70 15.32 6.42
CA ARG A 52 12.81 15.85 5.36
C ARG A 52 12.17 14.73 4.55
N VAL A 53 12.93 13.68 4.23
CA VAL A 53 12.41 12.54 3.48
C VAL A 53 11.40 11.75 4.31
N MET A 54 11.70 11.50 5.59
CA MET A 54 10.74 10.90 6.53
C MET A 54 9.53 11.82 6.78
N GLY A 55 9.73 13.14 6.87
CA GLY A 55 8.63 14.11 6.97
C GLY A 55 7.69 14.07 5.76
N PHE A 56 8.23 13.93 4.55
CA PHE A 56 7.43 13.70 3.34
C PHE A 56 6.67 12.37 3.40
N GLN A 57 7.30 11.28 3.85
CA GLN A 57 6.62 10.00 4.06
C GLN A 57 5.43 10.14 5.02
N VAL A 58 5.60 10.84 6.15
CA VAL A 58 4.53 11.08 7.12
C VAL A 58 3.43 11.97 6.55
N LEU A 59 3.77 13.02 5.78
CA LEU A 59 2.79 13.84 5.06
C LEU A 59 1.95 13.00 4.08
N MET A 60 2.61 12.12 3.31
CA MET A 60 1.93 11.20 2.39
C MET A 60 1.03 10.21 3.15
N MET A 61 1.45 9.70 4.30
CA MET A 61 0.58 8.90 5.17
C MET A 61 -0.60 9.72 5.71
N GLY A 62 -0.40 11.01 6.01
CA GLY A 62 -1.45 11.94 6.43
C GLY A 62 -2.51 12.22 5.36
N LEU A 63 -2.23 11.94 4.08
CA LEU A 63 -3.22 12.00 3.00
C LEU A 63 -4.14 10.76 2.94
N PHE A 64 -3.85 9.70 3.72
CA PHE A 64 -4.68 8.49 3.75
C PHE A 64 -6.17 8.75 4.05
N PRO A 65 -6.55 9.58 5.03
CA PRO A 65 -7.95 9.90 5.31
C PRO A 65 -8.66 10.58 4.13
N LEU A 66 -7.95 11.38 3.33
CA LEU A 66 -8.50 12.01 2.13
C LEU A 66 -8.79 10.96 1.05
N GLY A 67 -7.89 9.98 0.89
CA GLY A 67 -8.10 8.84 -0.01
C GLY A 67 -9.29 7.98 0.42
N SER A 68 -9.43 7.70 1.73
CA SER A 68 -10.58 6.94 2.23
C SER A 68 -11.90 7.70 2.11
N LEU A 69 -11.88 9.03 2.26
CA LEU A 69 -13.07 9.87 2.10
C LEU A 69 -13.50 9.96 0.63
N ALA A 70 -12.55 10.10 -0.29
CA ALA A 70 -12.83 10.03 -1.73
C ALA A 70 -13.39 8.66 -2.15
N LEU A 71 -12.85 7.58 -1.58
CA LEU A 71 -13.38 6.23 -1.81
C LEU A 71 -14.80 6.08 -1.25
N GLY A 72 -15.07 6.57 -0.03
CA GLY A 72 -16.40 6.55 0.57
C GLY A 72 -17.43 7.33 -0.24
N TYR A 73 -17.08 8.54 -0.69
CA TYR A 73 -17.92 9.34 -1.56
C TYR A 73 -18.22 8.65 -2.89
N ALA A 74 -17.21 8.05 -3.52
CA ALA A 74 -17.41 7.26 -4.72
C ALA A 74 -18.28 6.02 -4.44
N ALA A 75 -18.10 5.36 -3.29
CA ALA A 75 -18.91 4.22 -2.89
C ALA A 75 -20.39 4.57 -2.70
N ASP A 76 -20.70 5.77 -2.18
CA ASP A 76 -22.08 6.25 -2.05
C ASP A 76 -22.70 6.59 -3.42
N ALA A 77 -21.91 7.11 -4.37
CA ALA A 77 -22.41 7.52 -5.68
C ALA A 77 -22.64 6.36 -6.66
N ILE A 78 -21.70 5.40 -6.73
CA ILE A 78 -21.70 4.32 -7.73
C ILE A 78 -21.75 2.90 -7.11
N GLY A 79 -21.85 2.82 -5.78
CA GLY A 79 -21.82 1.56 -5.04
C GLY A 79 -20.40 1.11 -4.70
N LEU A 80 -20.24 0.57 -3.49
CA LEU A 80 -18.96 0.12 -2.93
C LEU A 80 -18.16 -0.82 -3.87
N PRO A 81 -18.75 -1.84 -4.52
CA PRO A 81 -17.98 -2.74 -5.37
C PRO A 81 -17.40 -2.05 -6.61
N GLN A 82 -18.13 -1.10 -7.21
CA GLN A 82 -17.67 -0.37 -8.39
C GLN A 82 -16.61 0.66 -8.03
N ALA A 83 -16.80 1.38 -6.92
CA ALA A 83 -15.81 2.32 -6.41
C ALA A 83 -14.48 1.65 -6.11
N VAL A 84 -14.48 0.52 -5.39
CA VAL A 84 -13.26 -0.23 -5.08
C VAL A 84 -12.55 -0.71 -6.36
N ARG A 85 -13.30 -1.20 -7.36
CA ARG A 85 -12.72 -1.60 -8.66
C ARG A 85 -12.05 -0.43 -9.37
N PHE A 86 -12.69 0.74 -9.39
CA PHE A 86 -12.12 1.93 -10.03
C PHE A 86 -10.81 2.38 -9.35
N PHE A 87 -10.79 2.44 -8.02
CA PHE A 87 -9.59 2.80 -7.26
C PHE A 87 -8.47 1.75 -7.37
N ALA A 88 -8.82 0.47 -7.46
CA ALA A 88 -7.84 -0.60 -7.67
C ALA A 88 -7.19 -0.52 -9.05
N ILE A 89 -7.99 -0.33 -10.10
CA ILE A 89 -7.48 -0.18 -11.49
C ILE A 89 -6.62 1.07 -11.60
N SER A 90 -7.08 2.22 -11.06
CA SER A 90 -6.30 3.45 -11.11
C SER A 90 -4.97 3.32 -10.37
N GLY A 91 -4.95 2.66 -9.21
CA GLY A 91 -3.73 2.35 -8.46
C GLY A 91 -2.75 1.47 -9.25
N ILE A 92 -3.23 0.43 -9.93
CA ILE A 92 -2.40 -0.43 -10.79
C ILE A 92 -1.83 0.36 -11.97
N VAL A 93 -2.65 1.20 -12.62
CA VAL A 93 -2.22 2.04 -13.73
C VAL A 93 -1.15 3.03 -13.28
N LEU A 94 -1.34 3.70 -12.15
CA LEU A 94 -0.32 4.60 -11.58
C LEU A 94 0.98 3.85 -11.26
N LEU A 95 0.89 2.67 -10.65
CA LEU A 95 2.06 1.84 -10.36
C LEU A 95 2.79 1.43 -11.64
N ALA A 96 2.07 1.02 -12.68
CA ALA A 96 2.64 0.71 -13.98
C ALA A 96 3.34 1.93 -14.59
N ILE A 97 2.70 3.10 -14.56
CA ILE A 97 3.31 4.36 -15.03
C ILE A 97 4.60 4.64 -14.27
N ILE A 98 4.60 4.56 -12.94
CA ILE A 98 5.80 4.78 -12.11
C ILE A 98 6.89 3.76 -12.47
N TRP A 99 6.51 2.49 -12.63
CA TRP A 99 7.42 1.40 -12.99
C TRP A 99 8.10 1.61 -14.35
N PHE A 100 7.36 2.11 -15.35
CA PHE A 100 7.92 2.43 -16.67
C PHE A 100 8.68 3.75 -16.70
N ARG A 101 8.22 4.76 -15.94
CA ARG A 101 8.78 6.11 -15.96
C ARG A 101 10.03 6.29 -15.10
N TYR A 102 10.18 5.49 -14.05
CA TYR A 102 11.34 5.50 -13.15
C TYR A 102 12.12 4.19 -13.18
N PRO A 103 12.79 3.85 -14.31
CA PRO A 103 13.67 2.69 -14.39
C PRO A 103 14.87 2.80 -13.44
N GLN A 104 15.13 3.98 -12.88
CA GLN A 104 16.14 4.24 -11.86
C GLN A 104 15.87 3.47 -10.55
N LEU A 105 14.60 3.19 -10.22
CA LEU A 105 14.22 2.34 -9.08
C LEU A 105 14.53 0.84 -9.29
N ARG A 106 14.88 0.44 -10.52
CA ARG A 106 15.22 -0.95 -10.87
C ARG A 106 16.68 -1.28 -10.65
N ARG A 107 17.52 -0.29 -10.35
CA ARG A 107 18.95 -0.52 -10.13
C ARG A 107 19.16 -0.96 -8.67
N PRO A 108 19.86 -2.08 -8.42
CA PRO A 108 20.24 -2.45 -7.06
C PRO A 108 21.07 -1.31 -6.47
N VAL A 109 20.73 -0.94 -5.23
CA VAL A 109 21.47 0.07 -4.46
C VAL A 109 22.82 -0.57 -4.09
N THR A 110 23.82 -0.38 -4.95
CA THR A 110 25.24 -0.62 -4.66
C THR A 110 25.90 0.67 -4.26
#